data_AF-A0A0D2EWR6-F1
#
_entry.id   AF-A0A0D2EWR6-F1
#
_cell.length_a   1.000
_cell.length_b   1.000
_cell.length_c   1.000
_cell.angle_alpha   90.00
_cell.angle_beta   90.00
_cell.angle_gamma   90.00
#
_symmetry.space_group_name_H-M   'P 1'
#
loop_
_entity.id
_entity.type
_entity.pdbx_description
1 polymer ?
#
loop_
_entity_poly.entity_id
_entity_poly.type
_entity_poly.pdbx_seq_one_letter_code
_entity_poly.pdbx_strand_id
1 'polypeptide(L)'
;MVSSLWPSRGSERIYVGLLLVCLFYILLSSPILRHAESIVKPAWRTPRISDIGDSSDLGIDETVAGETTSSSDLGDDVEENTSASFGVDFGEEEGELLSVPTVADLNESRMGMVGPYISAIMDPKDTHFDRLQCPRPIKERYKMLRPKESLPFNVQQPRKRYYFALNLYECAYVLPRLLGSIVEAMRFLGPEDCVLSIVGGRSDDGTTEILAALKDAIEALNVTYYFRTSDIDPLKGGNDRVTELAKLRNLALAPLTTERDKYARDGAIIFLNDVSICTDDILELIYQRRHQRADMVCAMDWNNNGDTFYDSWIGRSMNGDMFVEIPQSGSFEFSHNLFWNDRTAKSHIDEKLPLQVFACWNGAVVFKAEPLLSHSIKFRAAYKDECYTGEPTLFCKDLWTLGHGRIAIIPSVNVGYNDEQSRNTKSKHGYASANIQQAEHDMGLSTEIEWKTSPPQLVKCQPDWTHSSWAPWDDAVGEHVPFDWSRSGYFNAKKPFDKELEFESDGKEYGVDARG
;
A
#
# COMPACT_ATOMS: atom_id res chain seq x y z
N MET A 1 11.92 -48.50 -31.60
CA MET A 1 10.74 -47.62 -31.79
C MET A 1 11.26 -46.26 -32.22
N VAL A 2 11.42 -46.04 -33.53
CA VAL A 2 11.78 -44.72 -34.08
C VAL A 2 10.50 -44.18 -34.69
N SER A 3 9.61 -43.63 -33.86
CA SER A 3 8.39 -43.01 -34.34
C SER A 3 8.75 -41.66 -34.93
N SER A 4 8.72 -41.60 -36.26
CA SER A 4 8.72 -40.38 -37.06
C SER A 4 7.66 -39.41 -36.53
N LEU A 5 8.09 -38.42 -35.75
CA LEU A 5 7.21 -37.36 -35.28
C LEU A 5 6.88 -36.44 -36.46
N TRP A 6 5.61 -36.51 -36.84
CA TRP A 6 4.82 -35.60 -37.67
C TRP A 6 5.14 -35.43 -39.16
N PRO A 7 4.28 -35.99 -40.05
CA PRO A 7 4.15 -35.52 -41.42
C PRO A 7 3.34 -34.22 -41.40
N SER A 8 4.02 -33.08 -41.19
CA SER A 8 3.36 -31.77 -41.28
C SER A 8 2.86 -31.52 -42.70
N ARG A 9 1.58 -31.15 -42.82
CA ARG A 9 0.94 -30.79 -44.09
C ARG A 9 1.67 -29.58 -44.68
N GLY A 10 1.74 -29.50 -46.01
CA GLY A 10 2.53 -28.48 -46.72
C GLY A 10 2.27 -27.03 -46.27
N SER A 11 1.05 -26.72 -45.81
CA SER A 11 0.69 -25.41 -45.28
C SER A 11 1.40 -25.06 -43.96
N GLU A 12 1.61 -26.03 -43.08
CA GLU A 12 2.28 -25.82 -41.78
C GLU A 12 3.77 -25.53 -41.95
N ARG A 13 4.42 -26.16 -42.94
CA ARG A 13 5.83 -25.88 -43.27
C ARG A 13 6.05 -24.44 -43.72
N ILE A 14 5.10 -23.90 -44.48
CA ILE A 14 5.14 -22.49 -44.92
C ILE A 14 4.96 -21.58 -43.71
N TYR A 15 4.01 -21.91 -42.81
CA TYR A 15 3.77 -21.10 -41.62
C TYR A 15 4.95 -21.08 -40.65
N VAL A 16 5.57 -22.24 -40.39
CA VAL A 16 6.80 -22.34 -39.59
C VAL A 16 7.97 -21.62 -40.28
N GLY A 17 8.08 -21.73 -41.60
CA GLY A 17 9.07 -21.00 -42.38
C GLY A 17 8.91 -19.48 -42.26
N LEU A 18 7.68 -18.97 -42.34
CA LEU A 18 7.38 -17.55 -42.15
C LEU A 18 7.66 -17.09 -40.72
N LEU A 19 7.28 -17.87 -39.70
CA LEU A 19 7.61 -17.58 -38.30
C LEU A 19 9.11 -17.48 -38.07
N LEU A 20 9.90 -18.39 -38.66
CA LEU A 20 11.36 -18.35 -38.56
C LEU A 20 11.95 -17.13 -39.26
N VAL A 21 11.44 -16.75 -40.44
CA VAL A 21 11.85 -15.52 -41.14
C VAL A 21 11.51 -14.28 -40.33
N CYS A 22 10.32 -14.21 -39.73
CA CYS A 22 9.93 -13.11 -38.84
C CYS A 22 10.84 -13.04 -37.61
N LEU A 23 11.15 -14.18 -36.97
CA LEU A 23 12.03 -14.23 -35.81
C LEU A 23 13.46 -13.78 -36.17
N PHE A 24 13.97 -14.20 -37.33
CA PHE A 24 15.28 -13.78 -37.84
C PHE A 24 15.31 -12.28 -38.16
N TYR A 25 14.24 -11.76 -38.74
CA TYR A 25 14.11 -10.33 -39.03
C TYR A 25 14.05 -9.51 -37.74
N ILE A 26 13.30 -9.95 -36.73
CA ILE A 26 13.26 -9.29 -35.41
C ILE A 26 14.65 -9.28 -34.76
N LEU A 27 15.37 -10.41 -34.79
CA LEU A 27 16.72 -10.49 -34.23
C LEU A 27 17.70 -9.55 -34.95
N LEU A 28 17.69 -9.52 -36.28
CA LEU A 28 18.55 -8.64 -37.08
C LEU A 28 18.18 -7.16 -36.97
N SER A 29 16.89 -6.85 -36.77
CA SER A 29 16.41 -5.46 -36.64
C SER A 29 16.49 -4.94 -35.20
N SER A 30 16.63 -5.84 -34.22
CA SER A 30 16.66 -5.44 -32.82
C SER A 30 17.96 -4.68 -32.48
N PRO A 31 17.88 -3.56 -31.74
CA PRO A 31 19.05 -2.86 -31.21
C PRO A 31 19.97 -3.73 -30.35
N ILE A 32 19.49 -4.89 -29.90
CA ILE A 32 20.24 -5.86 -29.08
C ILE A 32 21.51 -6.32 -29.80
N LEU A 33 21.46 -6.52 -31.13
CA LEU A 33 22.66 -6.92 -31.88
C LEU A 33 23.70 -5.79 -31.94
N ARG A 34 23.27 -4.54 -32.08
CA ARG A 34 24.19 -3.38 -32.06
C ARG A 34 24.80 -3.16 -30.68
N HIS A 35 24.04 -3.44 -29.62
CA HIS A 35 24.55 -3.35 -28.25
C HIS A 35 25.57 -4.46 -27.96
N ALA A 36 25.35 -5.68 -28.46
CA ALA A 36 26.31 -6.77 -28.33
C ALA A 36 27.64 -6.49 -29.05
N GLU A 37 27.63 -5.85 -30.23
CA GLU A 37 28.87 -5.46 -30.91
C GLU A 37 29.66 -4.38 -30.16
N SER A 38 29.00 -3.51 -29.39
CA SER A 38 29.67 -2.52 -28.54
C SER A 38 30.45 -3.17 -27.38
N ILE A 39 29.98 -4.32 -26.88
CA ILE A 39 30.63 -5.04 -25.77
C ILE A 39 31.84 -5.84 -26.26
N VAL A 40 31.84 -6.28 -27.52
CA VAL A 40 32.86 -7.21 -28.04
C VAL A 40 34.07 -6.53 -28.69
N LYS A 41 34.13 -5.20 -28.81
CA LYS A 41 35.35 -4.51 -29.27
C LYS A 41 36.23 -4.11 -28.07
N PRO A 42 37.30 -4.87 -27.76
CA PRO A 42 38.21 -4.49 -26.69
C PRO A 42 39.02 -3.31 -27.21
N ALA A 43 38.82 -2.12 -26.65
CA ALA A 43 39.68 -0.98 -26.91
C ALA A 43 41.04 -1.27 -26.27
N TRP A 44 41.97 -1.75 -27.09
CA TRP A 44 43.40 -1.79 -26.81
C TRP A 44 43.88 -0.36 -26.53
N ARG A 45 43.88 0.05 -25.26
CA ARG A 45 44.67 1.19 -24.79
C ARG A 45 45.65 0.67 -23.74
N THR A 46 46.82 0.29 -24.24
CA THR A 46 48.03 0.03 -23.45
C THR A 46 48.30 1.22 -22.52
N PRO A 47 48.35 1.01 -21.19
CA PRO A 47 48.71 2.05 -20.24
C PRO A 47 50.18 2.42 -20.38
N ARG A 48 50.50 3.72 -20.47
CA ARG A 48 51.88 4.17 -20.29
C ARG A 48 52.22 4.06 -18.81
N ILE A 49 53.17 3.18 -18.53
CA ILE A 49 53.85 3.04 -17.24
C ILE A 49 54.90 4.15 -17.16
N SER A 50 54.53 5.28 -16.58
CA SER A 50 55.46 6.26 -16.00
C SER A 50 54.59 7.26 -15.26
N ASP A 51 54.43 7.05 -13.95
CA ASP A 51 54.27 8.06 -12.90
C ASP A 51 53.88 7.32 -11.61
N ILE A 52 54.79 6.43 -11.17
CA ILE A 52 54.82 5.94 -9.80
C ILE A 52 55.72 6.92 -9.05
N GLY A 53 55.13 8.02 -8.62
CA GLY A 53 55.73 9.00 -7.72
C GLY A 53 55.25 8.72 -6.30
N ASP A 54 56.13 8.08 -5.54
CA ASP A 54 56.00 7.79 -4.12
C ASP A 54 56.07 9.12 -3.33
N SER A 55 54.97 9.56 -2.71
CA SER A 55 55.05 10.58 -1.66
C SER A 55 54.04 10.29 -0.55
N SER A 56 54.53 9.53 0.42
CA SER A 56 54.02 9.52 1.79
C SER A 56 54.21 10.91 2.40
N ASP A 57 53.11 11.60 2.71
CA ASP A 57 53.14 12.65 3.74
C ASP A 57 51.85 12.52 4.55
N LEU A 58 51.99 11.84 5.68
CA LEU A 58 50.95 11.66 6.68
C LEU A 58 50.88 12.94 7.51
N GLY A 59 49.73 13.61 7.42
CA GLY A 59 49.41 14.77 8.23
C GLY A 59 49.33 14.45 9.72
N ILE A 60 49.72 15.43 10.53
CA ILE A 60 49.16 15.82 11.82
C ILE A 60 49.47 17.32 11.90
N ASP A 61 48.46 18.18 11.82
CA ASP A 61 48.58 19.54 12.39
C ASP A 61 47.23 19.92 13.01
N GLU A 62 47.12 19.64 14.30
CA GLU A 62 46.06 20.15 15.17
C GLU A 62 46.38 21.60 15.52
N THR A 63 45.74 22.56 14.86
CA THR A 63 45.73 23.94 15.31
C THR A 63 44.30 24.37 15.65
N VAL A 64 44.01 24.28 16.94
CA VAL A 64 42.86 24.90 17.60
C VAL A 64 43.14 26.39 17.72
N ALA A 65 42.53 27.20 16.84
CA ALA A 65 42.44 28.64 17.01
C ALA A 65 40.96 29.02 17.10
N GLY A 66 40.48 29.18 18.33
CA GLY A 66 39.17 29.77 18.59
C GLY A 66 39.24 31.27 18.43
N GLU A 67 38.50 31.81 17.46
CA GLU A 67 38.15 33.22 17.42
C GLU A 67 36.63 33.36 17.41
N THR A 68 36.11 33.61 18.60
CA THR A 68 34.79 34.15 18.89
C THR A 68 34.60 35.49 18.17
N THR A 69 33.72 35.55 17.18
CA THR A 69 33.17 36.81 16.68
C THR A 69 31.66 36.83 16.87
N SER A 70 31.28 37.60 17.90
CA SER A 70 30.03 38.30 18.15
C SER A 70 28.93 38.19 17.09
N SER A 71 27.83 37.56 17.49
CA SER A 71 26.49 37.65 16.92
C SER A 71 26.02 39.11 16.79
N SER A 72 25.65 39.53 15.59
CA SER A 72 24.85 40.74 15.36
C SER A 72 23.44 40.34 14.94
N ASP A 73 22.46 40.76 15.74
CA ASP A 73 21.02 40.66 15.48
C ASP A 73 20.68 41.14 14.07
N LEU A 74 20.10 40.27 13.26
CA LEU A 74 19.30 40.63 12.09
C LEU A 74 17.87 40.21 12.41
N GLY A 75 17.04 41.20 12.70
CA GLY A 75 15.60 41.02 12.82
C GLY A 75 15.00 40.78 11.44
N ASP A 76 14.34 39.63 11.28
CA ASP A 76 13.48 39.36 10.14
C ASP A 76 12.03 39.60 10.58
N ASP A 77 11.45 40.67 10.04
CA ASP A 77 10.02 40.98 10.08
C ASP A 77 9.28 39.95 9.23
N VAL A 78 8.61 38.99 9.87
CA VAL A 78 7.73 38.02 9.20
C VAL A 78 6.32 38.58 9.18
N GLU A 79 5.90 39.08 8.01
CA GLU A 79 4.52 39.47 7.72
C GLU A 79 3.57 38.25 7.81
N GLU A 80 2.50 38.40 8.60
CA GLU A 80 1.40 37.46 8.79
C GLU A 80 0.62 37.26 7.48
N ASN A 81 0.88 36.16 6.77
CA ASN A 81 -0.03 35.71 5.72
C ASN A 81 -1.19 34.91 6.34
N THR A 82 -2.33 35.58 6.43
CA THR A 82 -3.64 35.04 6.83
C THR A 82 -4.03 33.83 5.95
N SER A 83 -3.81 32.62 6.45
CA SER A 83 -4.46 31.41 5.90
C SER A 83 -5.81 31.25 6.57
N ALA A 84 -6.87 31.31 5.78
CA ALA A 84 -8.24 31.10 6.24
C ALA A 84 -8.37 29.66 6.78
N SER A 85 -8.51 29.51 8.10
CA SER A 85 -8.81 28.23 8.71
C SER A 85 -10.27 27.88 8.45
N PHE A 86 -10.49 26.93 7.54
CA PHE A 86 -11.81 26.32 7.35
C PHE A 86 -12.05 25.39 8.55
N GLY A 87 -12.87 25.83 9.50
CA GLY A 87 -13.26 25.02 10.66
C GLY A 87 -14.25 23.95 10.23
N VAL A 88 -13.82 22.69 10.24
CA VAL A 88 -14.67 21.54 9.91
C VAL A 88 -15.04 20.82 11.20
N ASP A 89 -16.35 20.72 11.46
CA ASP A 89 -16.92 20.01 12.60
C ASP A 89 -17.06 18.52 12.27
N PHE A 90 -16.34 17.67 13.00
CA PHE A 90 -16.37 16.21 12.82
C PHE A 90 -17.31 15.62 13.86
N GLY A 91 -18.49 15.18 13.44
CA GLY A 91 -19.45 14.50 14.32
C GLY A 91 -18.83 13.30 15.04
N GLU A 92 -18.96 13.31 16.37
CA GLU A 92 -18.62 12.21 17.28
C GLU A 92 -19.67 11.10 17.16
N GLU A 93 -19.43 10.11 16.32
CA GLU A 93 -20.11 8.82 16.47
C GLU A 93 -19.43 8.07 17.62
N GLU A 94 -20.13 7.91 18.74
CA GLU A 94 -19.72 7.02 19.83
C GLU A 94 -19.60 5.58 19.27
N GLY A 95 -18.37 5.17 18.99
CA GLY A 95 -18.10 3.84 18.44
C GLY A 95 -18.63 2.75 19.37
N GLU A 96 -19.43 1.84 18.81
CA GLU A 96 -19.83 0.59 19.47
C GLU A 96 -18.64 -0.02 20.19
N LEU A 97 -18.82 -0.33 21.48
CA LEU A 97 -17.76 -0.69 22.41
C LEU A 97 -17.14 -2.05 22.01
N LEU A 98 -16.08 -2.03 21.20
CA LEU A 98 -15.36 -3.23 20.77
C LEU A 98 -14.70 -3.96 21.94
N SER A 99 -14.73 -5.29 21.91
CA SER A 99 -14.08 -6.15 22.90
C SER A 99 -12.75 -6.73 22.39
N VAL A 100 -11.82 -6.91 23.32
CA VAL A 100 -10.67 -7.80 23.14
C VAL A 100 -11.15 -9.20 23.53
N PRO A 101 -10.99 -10.23 22.69
CA PRO A 101 -11.42 -11.57 23.05
C PRO A 101 -10.65 -12.06 24.28
N THR A 102 -11.36 -12.59 25.26
CA THR A 102 -10.74 -13.27 26.40
C THR A 102 -10.36 -14.69 26.01
N VAL A 103 -9.47 -15.34 26.79
CA VAL A 103 -9.10 -16.75 26.54
C VAL A 103 -10.32 -17.68 26.51
N ALA A 104 -11.39 -17.34 27.25
CA ALA A 104 -12.64 -18.10 27.24
C ALA A 104 -13.46 -17.92 25.94
N ASP A 105 -13.23 -16.85 25.18
CA ASP A 105 -13.90 -16.55 23.91
C ASP A 105 -13.16 -17.17 22.71
N LEU A 106 -11.91 -17.63 22.91
CA LEU A 106 -11.08 -18.22 21.87
C LEU A 106 -11.34 -19.73 21.73
N ASN A 107 -11.29 -20.24 20.50
CA ASN A 107 -11.50 -21.67 20.28
C ASN A 107 -10.28 -22.49 20.73
N GLU A 108 -10.46 -23.38 21.71
CA GLU A 108 -9.37 -24.19 22.28
C GLU A 108 -8.63 -25.05 21.23
N SER A 109 -9.36 -25.61 20.26
CA SER A 109 -8.75 -26.42 19.20
C SER A 109 -7.87 -25.57 18.27
N ARG A 110 -8.31 -24.35 17.94
CA ARG A 110 -7.52 -23.40 17.12
C ARG A 110 -6.34 -22.85 17.92
N MET A 111 -6.53 -22.57 19.20
CA MET A 111 -5.46 -22.21 20.13
C MET A 111 -4.35 -23.28 20.19
N GLY A 112 -4.69 -24.57 20.10
CA GLY A 112 -3.71 -25.66 20.04
C GLY A 112 -2.78 -25.63 18.81
N MET A 113 -3.13 -24.87 17.77
CA MET A 113 -2.39 -24.80 16.50
C MET A 113 -1.57 -23.52 16.33
N VAL A 114 -1.64 -22.56 17.26
CA VAL A 114 -0.98 -21.24 17.09
C VAL A 114 0.55 -21.29 17.21
N GLY A 115 1.09 -22.28 17.92
CA GLY A 115 2.53 -22.38 18.22
C GLY A 115 3.43 -22.23 16.99
N PRO A 116 3.25 -23.06 15.93
CA PRO A 116 3.99 -22.91 14.68
C PRO A 116 3.86 -21.53 14.03
N TYR A 117 2.68 -20.90 14.09
CA TYR A 117 2.49 -19.54 13.56
C TYR A 117 3.30 -18.51 14.34
N ILE A 118 3.28 -18.55 15.68
CA ILE A 118 4.08 -17.64 16.50
C ILE A 118 5.58 -17.83 16.23
N SER A 119 6.05 -19.08 16.14
CA SER A 119 7.45 -19.36 15.78
C SER A 119 7.80 -18.79 14.41
N ALA A 120 6.96 -19.01 13.40
CA ALA A 120 7.19 -18.51 12.05
C ALA A 120 7.19 -16.98 11.99
N ILE A 121 6.27 -16.31 12.68
CA ILE A 121 6.18 -14.84 12.71
C ILE A 121 7.39 -14.24 13.43
N MET A 122 7.82 -14.81 14.56
CA MET A 122 8.86 -14.22 15.40
C MET A 122 10.28 -14.57 14.96
N ASP A 123 10.49 -15.72 14.31
CA ASP A 123 11.78 -16.16 13.78
C ASP A 123 11.79 -16.16 12.24
N PRO A 124 12.54 -15.24 11.60
CA PRO A 124 12.65 -15.23 10.13
C PRO A 124 13.40 -16.44 9.55
N LYS A 125 14.08 -17.24 10.39
CA LYS A 125 14.75 -18.49 9.96
C LYS A 125 13.82 -19.69 10.01
N ASP A 126 12.65 -19.56 10.62
CA ASP A 126 11.67 -20.64 10.65
C ASP A 126 11.16 -20.94 9.23
N THR A 127 11.11 -22.24 8.93
CA THR A 127 10.75 -22.81 7.63
C THR A 127 9.55 -23.76 7.72
N HIS A 128 8.76 -23.67 8.80
CA HIS A 128 7.59 -24.52 9.01
C HIS A 128 6.54 -24.33 7.89
N PHE A 129 6.35 -23.09 7.44
CA PHE A 129 5.45 -22.74 6.33
C PHE A 129 6.25 -22.40 5.06
N ASP A 130 5.75 -22.83 3.90
CA ASP A 130 6.26 -22.44 2.57
C ASP A 130 5.81 -21.01 2.20
N ARG A 131 6.31 -20.04 2.96
CA ARG A 131 6.04 -18.62 2.77
C ARG A 131 6.95 -17.98 1.72
N LEU A 132 6.55 -16.82 1.18
CA LEU A 132 7.38 -16.03 0.26
C LEU A 132 8.78 -15.79 0.85
N GLN A 133 9.79 -16.19 0.08
CA GLN A 133 11.19 -15.93 0.38
C GLN A 133 11.55 -14.49 -0.01
N CYS A 134 12.09 -13.74 0.93
CA CYS A 134 12.37 -12.31 0.77
C CYS A 134 13.86 -12.02 0.82
N PRO A 135 14.37 -11.07 0.02
CA PRO A 135 15.73 -10.58 0.15
C PRO A 135 15.91 -9.83 1.47
N ARG A 136 17.15 -9.77 1.95
CA ARG A 136 17.47 -8.94 3.11
C ARG A 136 17.43 -7.46 2.71
N PRO A 137 16.85 -6.58 3.54
CA PRO A 137 16.84 -5.14 3.28
C PRO A 137 18.24 -4.55 3.10
N ILE A 138 18.38 -3.58 2.19
CA ILE A 138 19.62 -2.82 1.98
C ILE A 138 19.83 -1.87 3.18
N LYS A 139 20.62 -2.29 4.17
CA LYS A 139 20.77 -1.58 5.45
C LYS A 139 21.15 -0.10 5.31
N GLU A 140 22.07 0.23 4.40
CA GLU A 140 22.52 1.62 4.22
C GLU A 140 21.44 2.52 3.64
N ARG A 141 20.60 2.00 2.71
CA ARG A 141 19.48 2.74 2.13
C ARG A 141 18.51 3.22 3.21
N TYR A 142 18.16 2.32 4.12
CA TYR A 142 17.18 2.59 5.18
C TYR A 142 17.80 3.17 6.45
N LYS A 143 19.10 3.46 6.48
CA LYS A 143 19.82 3.96 7.67
C LYS A 143 19.16 5.20 8.27
N MET A 144 18.63 6.08 7.43
CA MET A 144 17.95 7.31 7.88
C MET A 144 16.67 7.06 8.70
N LEU A 145 16.07 5.87 8.59
CA LEU A 145 14.87 5.47 9.32
C LEU A 145 15.17 4.99 10.75
N ARG A 146 16.43 4.70 11.07
CA ARG A 146 16.81 4.26 12.40
C ARG A 146 16.57 5.34 13.45
N PRO A 147 16.36 4.97 14.72
CA PRO A 147 16.25 5.91 15.81
C PRO A 147 17.48 6.83 15.84
N LYS A 148 17.26 8.13 16.05
CA LYS A 148 18.37 9.02 16.40
C LYS A 148 18.86 8.63 17.78
N GLU A 149 20.18 8.55 17.96
CA GLU A 149 20.79 8.27 19.26
C GLU A 149 20.19 9.21 20.32
N SER A 150 19.57 8.59 21.33
CA SER A 150 19.05 9.13 22.59
C SER A 150 18.71 10.62 22.60
N LEU A 151 17.41 10.94 22.56
CA LEU A 151 16.95 12.22 23.10
C LEU A 151 17.49 12.37 24.53
N PRO A 152 17.98 13.56 24.92
CA PRO A 152 18.44 13.80 26.28
C PRO A 152 17.31 13.44 27.28
N PHE A 153 17.69 12.84 28.41
CA PHE A 153 16.86 12.25 29.47
C PHE A 153 15.72 13.13 30.05
N ASN A 154 15.52 14.35 29.57
CA ASN A 154 14.61 15.34 30.16
C ASN A 154 13.44 15.74 29.26
N VAL A 155 13.12 14.94 28.25
CA VAL A 155 11.98 15.21 27.36
C VAL A 155 10.94 14.13 27.60
N GLN A 156 9.67 14.53 27.61
CA GLN A 156 8.45 13.71 27.62
C GLN A 156 8.64 12.33 26.98
N GLN A 157 7.89 11.32 27.45
CA GLN A 157 7.88 9.97 26.86
C GLN A 157 8.00 10.07 25.32
N PRO A 158 9.01 9.42 24.71
CA PRO A 158 9.26 9.60 23.29
C PRO A 158 8.00 9.22 22.53
N ARG A 159 7.53 10.15 21.71
CA ARG A 159 6.33 9.95 20.89
C ARG A 159 6.61 8.91 19.82
N LYS A 160 5.70 7.94 19.71
CA LYS A 160 5.77 6.85 18.72
C LYS A 160 5.74 7.41 17.30
N ARG A 161 6.67 6.98 16.45
CA ARG A 161 6.81 7.45 15.06
C ARG A 161 6.27 6.49 14.02
N TYR A 162 6.20 5.19 14.30
CA TYR A 162 5.77 4.19 13.33
C TYR A 162 4.52 3.46 13.81
N TYR A 163 3.39 3.66 13.14
CA TYR A 163 2.11 3.07 13.49
C TYR A 163 1.68 2.08 12.41
N PHE A 164 1.82 0.79 12.67
CA PHE A 164 1.33 -0.26 11.78
C PHE A 164 -0.15 -0.51 12.06
N ALA A 165 -0.98 -0.48 11.02
CA ALA A 165 -2.42 -0.68 11.10
C ALA A 165 -2.86 -1.76 10.12
N LEU A 166 -3.66 -2.73 10.58
CA LEU A 166 -4.20 -3.80 9.73
C LEU A 166 -5.65 -4.12 10.11
N ASN A 167 -6.46 -4.42 9.09
CA ASN A 167 -7.72 -5.12 9.24
C ASN A 167 -7.52 -6.53 8.66
N LEU A 168 -7.70 -7.57 9.47
CA LEU A 168 -7.40 -8.95 9.09
C LEU A 168 -8.61 -9.84 9.33
N TYR A 169 -9.03 -10.58 8.30
CA TYR A 169 -10.17 -11.49 8.34
C TYR A 169 -9.83 -12.73 7.52
N GLU A 170 -9.95 -13.91 8.14
CA GLU A 170 -9.81 -15.21 7.46
C GLU A 170 -8.51 -15.33 6.63
N CYS A 171 -7.38 -14.96 7.23
CA CYS A 171 -6.10 -14.82 6.53
C CYS A 171 -4.93 -15.50 7.25
N ALA A 172 -5.18 -16.55 8.06
CA ALA A 172 -4.15 -17.28 8.80
C ALA A 172 -3.03 -17.75 7.86
N TYR A 173 -3.38 -18.12 6.62
CA TYR A 173 -2.46 -18.56 5.58
C TYR A 173 -1.36 -17.55 5.25
N VAL A 174 -1.60 -16.23 5.38
CA VAL A 174 -0.63 -15.18 5.01
C VAL A 174 0.16 -14.63 6.19
N LEU A 175 -0.34 -14.84 7.42
CA LEU A 175 0.24 -14.26 8.64
C LEU A 175 1.74 -14.56 8.84
N PRO A 176 2.25 -15.78 8.57
CA PRO A 176 3.68 -16.06 8.70
C PRO A 176 4.56 -15.13 7.85
N ARG A 177 4.13 -14.77 6.64
CA ARG A 177 4.87 -13.81 5.82
C ARG A 177 4.62 -12.38 6.25
N LEU A 178 3.34 -12.00 6.31
CA LEU A 178 2.90 -10.64 6.57
C LEU A 178 3.41 -10.11 7.91
N LEU A 179 3.03 -10.78 9.01
CA LEU A 179 3.41 -10.36 10.36
C LEU A 179 4.90 -10.60 10.62
N GLY A 180 5.48 -11.65 10.03
CA GLY A 180 6.92 -11.87 10.09
C GLY A 180 7.71 -10.69 9.50
N SER A 181 7.27 -10.17 8.35
CA SER A 181 7.91 -9.00 7.74
C SER A 181 7.69 -7.71 8.53
N ILE A 182 6.52 -7.52 9.15
CA ILE A 182 6.25 -6.40 10.06
C ILE A 182 7.17 -6.46 11.29
N VAL A 183 7.33 -7.63 11.92
CA VAL A 183 8.24 -7.83 13.06
C VAL A 183 9.68 -7.50 12.69
N GLU A 184 10.16 -7.97 11.54
CA GLU A 184 11.50 -7.62 11.06
C GLU A 184 11.66 -6.12 10.77
N ALA A 185 10.62 -5.46 10.24
CA ALA A 185 10.63 -4.01 10.01
C ALA A 185 10.67 -3.25 11.35
N MET A 186 9.83 -3.61 12.33
CA MET A 186 9.84 -2.98 13.66
C MET A 186 11.18 -3.15 14.37
N ARG A 187 11.81 -4.33 14.26
CA ARG A 187 13.18 -4.57 14.77
C ARG A 187 14.21 -3.65 14.14
N PHE A 188 14.06 -3.31 12.86
CA PHE A 188 14.96 -2.37 12.17
C PHE A 188 14.71 -0.92 12.58
N LEU A 189 13.44 -0.54 12.72
CA LEU A 189 13.00 0.85 12.98
C LEU A 189 13.20 1.29 14.43
N GLY A 190 13.31 0.34 15.37
CA GLY A 190 13.27 0.61 16.80
C GLY A 190 11.91 0.19 17.37
N PRO A 191 11.80 -1.02 17.95
CA PRO A 191 10.54 -1.55 18.46
C PRO A 191 9.81 -0.62 19.44
N GLU A 192 10.55 0.08 20.29
CA GLU A 192 10.06 1.05 21.26
C GLU A 192 9.42 2.29 20.61
N ASP A 193 9.69 2.55 19.33
CA ASP A 193 9.10 3.64 18.55
C ASP A 193 7.93 3.17 17.68
N CYS A 194 7.61 1.87 17.74
CA CYS A 194 6.58 1.22 16.95
C CYS A 194 5.30 0.96 17.75
N VAL A 195 4.19 1.01 17.03
CA VAL A 195 2.87 0.52 17.45
C VAL A 195 2.34 -0.44 16.39
N LEU A 196 1.74 -1.54 16.80
CA LEU A 196 1.04 -2.47 15.93
C LEU A 196 -0.43 -2.55 16.37
N SER A 197 -1.33 -2.09 15.52
CA SER A 197 -2.77 -2.06 15.75
C SER A 197 -3.48 -2.96 14.74
N ILE A 198 -4.14 -4.00 15.22
CA ILE A 198 -4.81 -4.99 14.38
C ILE A 198 -6.26 -5.13 14.82
N VAL A 199 -7.17 -5.01 13.86
CA VAL A 199 -8.59 -5.38 14.04
C VAL A 199 -8.84 -6.69 13.32
N GLY A 200 -9.15 -7.74 14.09
CA GLY A 200 -9.58 -9.03 13.59
C GLY A 200 -11.07 -9.05 13.23
N GLY A 201 -11.41 -9.67 12.11
CA GLY A 201 -12.79 -9.96 11.73
C GLY A 201 -13.32 -11.29 12.29
N ARG A 202 -14.47 -11.73 11.76
CA ARG A 202 -15.20 -12.96 12.11
C ARG A 202 -14.52 -14.26 11.65
N SER A 203 -13.23 -14.41 11.92
CA SER A 203 -12.40 -15.46 11.30
C SER A 203 -12.60 -16.83 11.96
N ASP A 204 -12.61 -17.89 11.16
CA ASP A 204 -12.73 -19.28 11.61
C ASP A 204 -11.51 -20.18 11.31
N ASP A 205 -10.49 -19.68 10.62
CA ASP A 205 -9.24 -20.38 10.27
C ASP A 205 -8.14 -20.32 11.34
N GLY A 206 -8.39 -19.67 12.48
CA GLY A 206 -7.38 -19.46 13.52
C GLY A 206 -6.74 -18.08 13.51
N THR A 207 -7.09 -17.21 12.55
CA THR A 207 -6.55 -15.83 12.49
C THR A 207 -6.69 -15.10 13.83
N THR A 208 -7.88 -15.14 14.43
CA THR A 208 -8.16 -14.46 15.71
C THR A 208 -7.28 -15.01 16.83
N GLU A 209 -7.17 -16.33 16.94
CA GLU A 209 -6.36 -17.01 17.95
C GLU A 209 -4.86 -16.71 17.80
N ILE A 210 -4.34 -16.71 16.57
CA ILE A 210 -2.95 -16.37 16.27
C ILE A 210 -2.67 -14.92 16.70
N LEU A 211 -3.54 -13.98 16.33
CA LEU A 211 -3.37 -12.56 16.64
C LEU A 211 -3.47 -12.26 18.14
N ALA A 212 -4.34 -12.98 18.86
CA ALA A 212 -4.42 -12.91 20.32
C ALA A 212 -3.14 -13.45 20.98
N ALA A 213 -2.68 -14.63 20.55
CA ALA A 213 -1.49 -15.30 21.09
C ALA A 213 -0.18 -14.55 20.81
N LEU A 214 -0.17 -13.68 19.79
CA LEU A 214 1.01 -12.91 19.40
C LEU A 214 1.36 -11.79 20.40
N LYS A 215 0.41 -11.38 21.26
CA LYS A 215 0.55 -10.22 22.16
C LYS A 215 1.83 -10.25 23.00
N ASP A 216 2.06 -11.35 23.73
CA ASP A 216 3.20 -11.44 24.65
C ASP A 216 4.54 -11.36 23.90
N ALA A 217 4.60 -11.97 22.71
CA ALA A 217 5.82 -11.97 21.89
C ALA A 217 6.14 -10.59 21.31
N ILE A 218 5.11 -9.80 20.94
CA ILE A 218 5.28 -8.44 20.41
C ILE A 218 5.61 -7.46 21.52
N GLU A 219 4.92 -7.53 22.66
CA GLU A 219 5.20 -6.68 23.82
C GLU A 219 6.58 -6.96 24.42
N ALA A 220 7.07 -8.21 24.37
CA ALA A 220 8.43 -8.55 24.77
C ALA A 220 9.51 -7.87 23.90
N LEU A 221 9.16 -7.39 22.69
CA LEU A 221 10.04 -6.55 21.87
C LEU A 221 10.00 -5.07 22.27
N ASN A 222 9.15 -4.65 23.21
CA ASN A 222 8.80 -3.26 23.54
C ASN A 222 7.95 -2.53 22.47
N VAL A 223 7.28 -3.27 21.59
CA VAL A 223 6.26 -2.71 20.68
C VAL A 223 4.95 -2.54 21.45
N THR A 224 4.25 -1.43 21.23
CA THR A 224 2.88 -1.27 21.74
C THR A 224 1.92 -2.02 20.83
N TYR A 225 1.21 -3.02 21.37
CA TYR A 225 0.28 -3.85 20.60
C TYR A 225 -1.17 -3.60 20.98
N TYR A 226 -1.99 -3.25 20.00
CA TYR A 226 -3.45 -3.17 20.14
C TYR A 226 -4.07 -4.26 19.27
N PHE A 227 -4.77 -5.21 19.88
CA PHE A 227 -5.57 -6.19 19.17
C PHE A 227 -7.03 -6.10 19.63
N ARG A 228 -7.96 -6.03 18.69
CA ARG A 228 -9.41 -6.00 18.93
C ARG A 228 -10.13 -6.81 17.87
N THR A 229 -11.35 -7.24 18.14
CA THR A 229 -12.21 -7.90 17.16
C THR A 229 -13.41 -7.01 16.80
N SER A 230 -13.97 -7.22 15.61
CA SER A 230 -15.20 -6.56 15.17
C SER A 230 -16.08 -7.50 14.35
N ASP A 231 -17.40 -7.41 14.56
CA ASP A 231 -18.40 -8.17 13.81
C ASP A 231 -18.80 -7.49 12.49
N ILE A 232 -18.28 -6.28 12.21
CA ILE A 232 -18.59 -5.50 11.00
C ILE A 232 -18.34 -6.31 9.73
N ASP A 233 -19.39 -6.49 8.92
CA ASP A 233 -19.37 -7.26 7.69
C ASP A 233 -19.63 -6.37 6.47
N PRO A 234 -18.57 -5.95 5.73
CA PRO A 234 -18.74 -5.14 4.53
C PRO A 234 -19.47 -5.85 3.38
N LEU A 235 -19.63 -7.17 3.44
CA LEU A 235 -20.32 -7.97 2.42
C LEU A 235 -21.77 -8.30 2.81
N LYS A 236 -22.20 -7.91 4.02
CA LYS A 236 -23.57 -8.16 4.48
C LYS A 236 -24.57 -7.38 3.63
N GLY A 237 -25.51 -8.10 3.03
CA GLY A 237 -26.61 -7.51 2.28
C GLY A 237 -27.41 -6.51 3.12
N GLY A 238 -27.78 -5.38 2.52
CA GLY A 238 -28.48 -4.28 3.19
C GLY A 238 -27.56 -3.24 3.86
N ASN A 239 -26.26 -3.51 3.97
CA ASN A 239 -25.28 -2.53 4.42
C ASN A 239 -24.50 -1.92 3.25
N ASP A 240 -24.15 -0.64 3.37
CA ASP A 240 -23.24 0.03 2.45
C ASP A 240 -21.81 -0.46 2.70
N ARG A 241 -21.25 -1.16 1.72
CA ARG A 241 -19.90 -1.74 1.80
C ARG A 241 -18.84 -0.69 2.12
N VAL A 242 -18.93 0.51 1.53
CA VAL A 242 -17.92 1.57 1.73
C VAL A 242 -17.96 2.08 3.16
N THR A 243 -19.16 2.34 3.69
CA THR A 243 -19.35 2.72 5.09
C THR A 243 -18.75 1.69 6.06
N GLU A 244 -18.99 0.40 5.82
CA GLU A 244 -18.49 -0.67 6.71
C GLU A 244 -16.96 -0.82 6.65
N LEU A 245 -16.34 -0.70 5.46
CA LEU A 245 -14.88 -0.67 5.32
C LEU A 245 -14.27 0.56 6.00
N ALA A 246 -14.89 1.72 5.86
CA ALA A 246 -14.46 2.94 6.54
C ALA A 246 -14.46 2.79 8.06
N LYS A 247 -15.51 2.19 8.64
CA LYS A 247 -15.55 1.87 10.07
C LYS A 247 -14.40 0.96 10.47
N LEU A 248 -14.15 -0.14 9.75
CA LEU A 248 -13.04 -1.05 10.06
C LEU A 248 -11.67 -0.35 10.07
N ARG A 249 -11.39 0.49 9.07
CA ARG A 249 -10.11 1.22 9.02
C ARG A 249 -9.99 2.26 10.13
N ASN A 250 -11.07 2.95 10.44
CA ASN A 250 -11.11 3.88 11.58
C ASN A 250 -10.88 3.15 12.90
N LEU A 251 -11.40 1.93 13.07
CA LEU A 251 -11.15 1.11 14.26
C LEU A 251 -9.67 0.74 14.41
N ALA A 252 -8.99 0.38 13.30
CA ALA A 252 -7.56 0.11 13.33
C ALA A 252 -6.72 1.35 13.70
N LEU A 253 -7.22 2.55 13.41
CA LEU A 253 -6.59 3.83 13.75
C LEU A 253 -7.10 4.43 15.06
N ALA A 254 -8.10 3.84 15.71
CA ALA A 254 -8.72 4.43 16.90
C ALA A 254 -7.70 4.78 17.99
N PRO A 255 -6.74 3.90 18.36
CA PRO A 255 -5.72 4.24 19.36
C PRO A 255 -4.88 5.47 18.99
N LEU A 256 -4.59 5.68 17.71
CA LEU A 256 -3.87 6.87 17.22
C LEU A 256 -4.68 8.14 17.49
N THR A 257 -5.98 8.11 17.18
CA THR A 257 -6.87 9.27 17.26
C THR A 257 -7.38 9.58 18.68
N THR A 258 -7.44 8.58 19.56
CA THR A 258 -7.87 8.75 20.96
C THR A 258 -6.73 9.08 21.90
N GLU A 259 -5.50 8.64 21.60
CA GLU A 259 -4.32 8.84 22.45
C GLU A 259 -3.29 9.76 21.78
N ARG A 260 -3.75 10.84 21.13
CA ARG A 260 -2.98 11.69 20.20
C ARG A 260 -1.61 12.14 20.72
N ASP A 261 -1.51 12.45 22.01
CA ASP A 261 -0.27 12.94 22.62
C ASP A 261 0.89 11.94 22.60
N LYS A 262 0.59 10.64 22.45
CA LYS A 262 1.57 9.55 22.37
C LYS A 262 2.27 9.46 21.01
N TYR A 263 1.78 10.16 19.98
CA TYR A 263 2.21 9.95 18.60
C TYR A 263 2.85 11.19 17.99
N ALA A 264 3.91 10.98 17.22
CA ALA A 264 4.63 12.06 16.56
C ALA A 264 3.83 12.53 15.33
N ARG A 265 3.61 13.85 15.20
CA ARG A 265 2.88 14.41 14.04
C ARG A 265 3.60 14.11 12.72
N ASP A 266 4.93 14.18 12.71
CA ASP A 266 5.75 13.79 11.55
C ASP A 266 5.87 12.27 11.35
N GLY A 267 5.25 11.47 12.23
CA GLY A 267 5.23 10.01 12.18
C GLY A 267 4.55 9.45 10.93
N ALA A 268 4.77 8.16 10.70
CA ALA A 268 4.26 7.39 9.60
C ALA A 268 3.20 6.40 10.07
N ILE A 269 2.06 6.41 9.38
CA ILE A 269 1.05 5.36 9.45
C ILE A 269 1.34 4.38 8.33
N ILE A 270 1.57 3.11 8.66
CA ILE A 270 1.85 2.02 7.75
C ILE A 270 0.62 1.12 7.75
N PHE A 271 -0.27 1.32 6.79
CA PHE A 271 -1.48 0.51 6.67
C PHE A 271 -1.25 -0.61 5.67
N LEU A 272 -1.37 -1.85 6.12
CA LEU A 272 -1.14 -3.04 5.30
C LEU A 272 -2.42 -3.85 5.22
N ASN A 273 -2.76 -4.29 4.02
CA ASN A 273 -3.78 -5.32 3.82
C ASN A 273 -3.16 -6.71 4.13
N ASP A 274 -3.93 -7.76 3.85
CA ASP A 274 -3.60 -9.19 3.98
C ASP A 274 -2.68 -9.70 2.85
N VAL A 275 -1.59 -8.98 2.58
CA VAL A 275 -0.64 -9.28 1.49
C VAL A 275 0.58 -10.08 1.95
N SER A 276 1.11 -10.92 1.08
CA SER A 276 2.44 -11.53 1.24
C SER A 276 3.51 -10.50 0.84
N ILE A 277 3.90 -9.66 1.80
CA ILE A 277 4.85 -8.56 1.66
C ILE A 277 6.22 -8.90 2.27
N CYS A 278 7.31 -8.36 1.70
CA CYS A 278 8.65 -8.48 2.26
C CYS A 278 9.01 -7.31 3.18
N THR A 279 9.97 -7.51 4.09
CA THR A 279 10.47 -6.44 4.96
C THR A 279 11.09 -5.29 4.16
N ASP A 280 11.76 -5.61 3.06
CA ASP A 280 12.33 -4.64 2.13
C ASP A 280 11.25 -3.75 1.49
N ASP A 281 10.08 -4.31 1.17
CA ASP A 281 8.94 -3.57 0.63
C ASP A 281 8.41 -2.54 1.65
N ILE A 282 8.21 -2.96 2.91
CA ILE A 282 7.74 -2.09 4.00
C ILE A 282 8.73 -0.94 4.23
N LEU A 283 10.02 -1.26 4.34
CA LEU A 283 11.06 -0.26 4.60
C LEU A 283 11.22 0.71 3.42
N GLU A 284 11.07 0.24 2.18
CA GLU A 284 11.10 1.09 1.00
C GLU A 284 9.93 2.08 0.97
N LEU A 285 8.71 1.66 1.31
CA LEU A 285 7.57 2.59 1.39
C LEU A 285 7.80 3.67 2.46
N ILE A 286 8.27 3.30 3.65
CA ILE A 286 8.59 4.25 4.71
C ILE A 286 9.71 5.20 4.26
N TYR A 287 10.74 4.65 3.62
CA TYR A 287 11.86 5.41 3.07
C TYR A 287 11.39 6.42 2.03
N GLN A 288 10.66 5.98 1.01
CA GLN A 288 10.17 6.84 -0.07
C GLN A 288 9.27 7.96 0.47
N ARG A 289 8.38 7.65 1.42
CA ARG A 289 7.54 8.69 2.03
C ARG A 289 8.39 9.82 2.64
N ARG A 290 9.47 9.45 3.33
CA ARG A 290 10.34 10.42 4.00
C ARG A 290 11.30 11.11 3.03
N HIS A 291 11.91 10.35 2.12
CA HIS A 291 12.88 10.84 1.14
C HIS A 291 12.25 11.84 0.18
N GLN A 292 11.10 11.49 -0.40
CA GLN A 292 10.32 12.33 -1.32
C GLN A 292 9.58 13.48 -0.62
N ARG A 293 9.58 13.49 0.73
CA ARG A 293 8.71 14.33 1.55
C ARG A 293 7.24 14.22 1.10
N ALA A 294 6.81 12.99 0.86
CA ALA A 294 5.46 12.67 0.45
C ALA A 294 4.52 12.70 1.66
N ASP A 295 3.25 13.00 1.38
CA ASP A 295 2.17 12.89 2.35
C ASP A 295 1.66 11.45 2.43
N MET A 296 1.68 10.72 1.31
CA MET A 296 1.21 9.33 1.19
C MET A 296 1.94 8.61 0.04
N VAL A 297 2.33 7.35 0.27
CA VAL A 297 2.91 6.49 -0.78
C VAL A 297 2.32 5.09 -0.74
N CYS A 298 2.00 4.51 -1.89
CA CYS A 298 1.41 3.18 -2.00
C CYS A 298 2.30 2.21 -2.79
N ALA A 299 2.31 0.94 -2.41
CA ALA A 299 2.87 -0.15 -3.21
C ALA A 299 2.00 -0.40 -4.45
N MET A 300 2.50 -1.17 -5.42
CA MET A 300 1.67 -1.79 -6.46
C MET A 300 1.18 -3.15 -5.96
N ASP A 301 -0.12 -3.42 -6.12
CA ASP A 301 -0.70 -4.72 -5.83
C ASP A 301 -1.25 -5.41 -7.07
N TRP A 302 -1.15 -6.73 -7.05
CA TRP A 302 -1.41 -7.53 -8.22
C TRP A 302 -2.22 -8.76 -7.89
N ASN A 303 -3.18 -9.06 -8.76
CA ASN A 303 -3.91 -10.31 -8.80
C ASN A 303 -3.43 -11.14 -10.00
N ASN A 304 -3.98 -12.35 -10.16
CA ASN A 304 -3.70 -13.24 -11.29
C ASN A 304 -2.19 -13.41 -11.53
N ASN A 305 -1.44 -13.72 -10.47
CA ASN A 305 -0.01 -13.99 -10.57
C ASN A 305 0.85 -12.83 -11.13
N GLY A 306 0.43 -11.58 -10.89
CA GLY A 306 1.13 -10.40 -11.39
C GLY A 306 0.56 -9.86 -12.71
N ASP A 307 -0.53 -10.43 -13.23
CA ASP A 307 -1.07 -10.05 -14.53
C ASP A 307 -1.98 -8.83 -14.50
N THR A 308 -2.74 -8.67 -13.43
CA THR A 308 -3.75 -7.61 -13.34
C THR A 308 -3.51 -6.77 -12.09
N PHE A 309 -3.45 -5.44 -12.26
CA PHE A 309 -3.43 -4.53 -11.12
C PHE A 309 -4.73 -4.69 -10.32
N TYR A 310 -4.61 -4.89 -9.02
CA TYR A 310 -5.76 -5.27 -8.19
C TYR A 310 -6.65 -4.07 -7.88
N ASP A 311 -6.09 -3.02 -7.27
CA ASP A 311 -6.85 -1.91 -6.70
C ASP A 311 -7.31 -0.85 -7.73
N SER A 312 -7.76 -1.35 -8.89
CA SER A 312 -8.21 -0.58 -10.05
C SER A 312 -9.37 0.37 -9.74
N TRP A 313 -10.21 0.04 -8.75
CA TRP A 313 -11.33 0.90 -8.35
C TRP A 313 -10.87 2.16 -7.61
N ILE A 314 -9.73 2.09 -6.91
CA ILE A 314 -9.23 3.15 -6.03
C ILE A 314 -8.26 4.08 -6.75
N GLY A 315 -7.37 3.52 -7.57
CA GLY A 315 -6.31 4.26 -8.24
C GLY A 315 -6.83 5.35 -9.18
N ARG A 316 -6.29 6.57 -9.05
CA ARG A 316 -6.52 7.68 -9.99
C ARG A 316 -5.21 8.40 -10.29
N SER A 317 -4.85 8.55 -11.56
CA SER A 317 -3.65 9.25 -12.00
C SER A 317 -3.82 10.77 -11.89
N MET A 318 -2.73 11.52 -12.10
CA MET A 318 -2.74 12.99 -12.11
C MET A 318 -3.43 13.62 -13.33
N ASN A 319 -3.90 12.81 -14.30
CA ASN A 319 -4.85 13.24 -15.32
C ASN A 319 -6.32 13.04 -14.90
N GLY A 320 -6.55 12.56 -13.66
CA GLY A 320 -7.86 12.28 -13.10
C GLY A 320 -8.45 10.93 -13.49
N ASP A 321 -7.86 10.19 -14.43
CA ASP A 321 -8.40 8.90 -14.88
C ASP A 321 -7.95 7.74 -13.98
N MET A 322 -8.62 6.59 -14.10
CA MET A 322 -8.19 5.34 -13.47
C MET A 322 -6.86 4.86 -14.05
N PHE A 323 -6.11 4.07 -13.25
CA PHE A 323 -4.88 3.45 -13.75
C PHE A 323 -5.16 2.46 -14.89
N VAL A 324 -6.32 1.80 -14.86
CA VAL A 324 -6.78 0.85 -15.87
C VAL A 324 -7.91 1.47 -16.68
N GLU A 325 -7.92 1.27 -17.99
CA GLU A 325 -9.08 1.60 -18.82
C GLU A 325 -10.23 0.65 -18.54
N ILE A 326 -11.38 1.20 -18.11
CA ILE A 326 -12.65 0.48 -18.06
C ILE A 326 -13.54 1.01 -19.21
N PRO A 327 -13.73 0.22 -20.27
CA PRO A 327 -14.62 0.58 -21.38
C PRO A 327 -16.08 0.57 -20.93
N GLN A 328 -16.99 1.10 -21.77
CA GLN A 328 -18.43 1.21 -21.46
C GLN A 328 -19.12 -0.12 -21.14
N SER A 329 -18.55 -1.24 -21.59
CA SER A 329 -19.01 -2.60 -21.24
C SER A 329 -18.76 -2.97 -19.77
N GLY A 330 -17.90 -2.24 -19.07
CA GLY A 330 -17.43 -2.58 -17.72
C GLY A 330 -16.47 -3.77 -17.66
N SER A 331 -15.92 -4.20 -18.80
CA SER A 331 -14.96 -5.32 -18.86
C SER A 331 -13.54 -4.91 -18.47
N PHE A 332 -12.72 -5.88 -18.10
CA PHE A 332 -11.30 -5.68 -17.74
C PHE A 332 -10.32 -6.04 -18.87
N GLU A 333 -10.77 -5.97 -20.13
CA GLU A 333 -9.97 -6.39 -21.30
C GLU A 333 -8.66 -5.60 -21.48
N PHE A 334 -8.61 -4.36 -20.99
CA PHE A 334 -7.44 -3.49 -21.05
C PHE A 334 -6.65 -3.44 -19.73
N SER A 335 -6.91 -4.36 -18.79
CA SER A 335 -6.31 -4.34 -17.45
C SER A 335 -4.79 -4.47 -17.39
N HIS A 336 -4.16 -4.89 -18.48
CA HIS A 336 -2.70 -4.95 -18.62
C HIS A 336 -2.07 -3.61 -19.06
N ASN A 337 -2.86 -2.66 -19.54
CA ASN A 337 -2.39 -1.38 -20.08
C ASN A 337 -2.55 -0.26 -19.04
N LEU A 338 -1.74 -0.32 -17.97
CA LEU A 338 -1.78 0.70 -16.93
C LEU A 338 -1.37 2.07 -17.48
N PHE A 339 -2.05 3.14 -17.07
CA PHE A 339 -1.78 4.52 -17.49
C PHE A 339 -1.83 4.71 -19.01
N TRP A 340 -2.72 3.97 -19.68
CA TRP A 340 -2.91 3.93 -21.13
C TRP A 340 -3.01 5.31 -21.81
N ASN A 341 -3.56 6.31 -21.12
CA ASN A 341 -3.76 7.67 -21.63
C ASN A 341 -2.77 8.71 -21.07
N ASP A 342 -1.73 8.29 -20.34
CA ASP A 342 -0.68 9.17 -19.84
C ASP A 342 0.69 8.54 -20.09
N ARG A 343 1.34 8.99 -21.17
CA ARG A 343 2.64 8.43 -21.60
C ARG A 343 3.75 8.64 -20.58
N THR A 344 3.72 9.74 -19.83
CA THR A 344 4.75 10.02 -18.81
C THR A 344 4.55 9.08 -17.63
N ALA A 345 3.32 8.97 -17.13
CA ALA A 345 2.99 8.01 -16.09
C ALA A 345 3.30 6.56 -16.50
N LYS A 346 2.98 6.20 -17.75
CA LYS A 346 3.32 4.89 -18.33
C LYS A 346 4.82 4.61 -18.28
N SER A 347 5.66 5.58 -18.65
CA SER A 347 7.13 5.45 -18.58
C SER A 347 7.59 5.17 -17.16
N HIS A 348 7.07 5.92 -16.17
CA HIS A 348 7.44 5.71 -14.77
C HIS A 348 7.08 4.29 -14.28
N ILE A 349 5.91 3.76 -14.66
CA ILE A 349 5.55 2.38 -14.33
C ILE A 349 6.47 1.36 -15.00
N ASP A 350 6.77 1.55 -16.29
CA ASP A 350 7.60 0.64 -17.05
C ASP A 350 9.03 0.59 -16.48
N GLU A 351 9.57 1.76 -16.13
CA GLU A 351 10.92 1.98 -15.56
C GLU A 351 10.96 1.80 -14.03
N LYS A 352 9.84 1.44 -13.41
CA LYS A 352 9.68 1.22 -11.96
C LYS A 352 10.00 2.45 -11.08
N LEU A 353 9.82 3.65 -11.63
CA LEU A 353 10.07 4.93 -10.97
C LEU A 353 8.86 5.39 -10.15
N PRO A 354 9.06 6.06 -9.01
CA PRO A 354 7.98 6.70 -8.26
C PRO A 354 7.15 7.66 -9.13
N LEU A 355 5.84 7.70 -8.89
CA LEU A 355 4.90 8.49 -9.70
C LEU A 355 3.85 9.14 -8.80
N GLN A 356 3.70 10.47 -8.89
CA GLN A 356 2.59 11.17 -8.24
C GLN A 356 1.26 10.75 -8.87
N VAL A 357 0.26 10.52 -8.02
CA VAL A 357 -1.10 10.13 -8.39
C VAL A 357 -2.10 10.97 -7.60
N PHE A 358 -3.35 11.02 -8.06
CA PHE A 358 -4.42 11.66 -7.30
C PHE A 358 -4.85 10.79 -6.11
N ALA A 359 -4.99 9.48 -6.31
CA ALA A 359 -5.39 8.55 -5.27
C ALA A 359 -4.75 7.15 -5.46
N CYS A 360 -4.46 6.48 -4.35
CA CYS A 360 -4.04 5.08 -4.29
C CYS A 360 -4.29 4.51 -2.89
N TRP A 361 -4.25 3.18 -2.76
CA TRP A 361 -4.22 2.51 -1.45
C TRP A 361 -3.50 1.18 -1.59
N ASN A 362 -4.02 0.36 -2.51
CA ASN A 362 -3.44 -0.86 -3.01
C ASN A 362 -3.25 -1.86 -1.85
N GLY A 363 -2.22 -2.70 -1.89
CA GLY A 363 -1.96 -3.70 -0.85
C GLY A 363 -1.23 -3.17 0.38
N ALA A 364 -0.56 -2.02 0.26
CA ALA A 364 0.24 -1.43 1.31
C ALA A 364 0.43 0.07 1.08
N VAL A 365 0.23 0.87 2.12
CA VAL A 365 0.33 2.32 2.06
C VAL A 365 1.01 2.89 3.29
N VAL A 366 1.81 3.94 3.08
CA VAL A 366 2.45 4.71 4.15
C VAL A 366 2.09 6.18 4.01
N PHE A 367 1.49 6.77 5.03
CA PHE A 367 1.09 8.18 5.01
C PHE A 367 1.43 8.93 6.30
N LYS A 368 1.35 10.26 6.24
CA LYS A 368 1.62 11.17 7.35
C LYS A 368 0.55 11.03 8.44
N ALA A 369 0.97 10.95 9.70
CA ALA A 369 0.05 10.89 10.84
C ALA A 369 -0.66 12.22 11.10
N GLU A 370 -0.03 13.33 10.74
CA GLU A 370 -0.48 14.69 11.05
C GLU A 370 -1.93 15.02 10.62
N PRO A 371 -2.42 14.69 9.40
CA PRO A 371 -3.82 14.91 9.04
C PRO A 371 -4.83 14.27 10.01
N LEU A 372 -4.56 13.05 10.48
CA LEU A 372 -5.40 12.35 11.46
C LEU A 372 -5.33 13.02 12.85
N LEU A 373 -4.14 13.48 13.23
CA LEU A 373 -3.90 14.01 14.58
C LEU A 373 -4.32 15.48 14.74
N SER A 374 -4.10 16.32 13.74
CA SER A 374 -4.38 17.76 13.75
C SER A 374 -5.77 18.10 13.22
N HIS A 375 -6.19 17.43 12.15
CA HIS A 375 -7.40 17.78 11.42
C HIS A 375 -8.53 16.77 11.65
N SER A 376 -8.29 15.69 12.39
CA SER A 376 -9.28 14.67 12.76
C SER A 376 -10.03 14.07 11.55
N ILE A 377 -9.39 14.03 10.37
CA ILE A 377 -9.97 13.32 9.22
C ILE A 377 -10.09 11.83 9.53
N LYS A 378 -11.07 11.17 8.92
CA LYS A 378 -11.36 9.75 9.10
C LYS A 378 -11.74 9.13 7.76
N PHE A 379 -11.63 7.81 7.63
CA PHE A 379 -12.25 7.12 6.50
C PHE A 379 -13.77 7.33 6.57
N ARG A 380 -14.39 7.55 5.41
CA ARG A 380 -15.81 7.85 5.28
C ARG A 380 -16.35 7.25 3.99
N ALA A 381 -17.68 7.13 3.94
CA ALA A 381 -18.38 6.97 2.68
C ALA A 381 -18.61 8.32 1.99
N ALA A 382 -19.15 8.26 0.77
CA ALA A 382 -19.44 9.45 -0.01
C ALA A 382 -20.53 10.30 0.66
N TYR A 383 -20.39 11.62 0.53
CA TYR A 383 -21.46 12.56 0.85
C TYR A 383 -22.43 12.70 -0.34
N LYS A 384 -23.56 13.35 -0.08
CA LYS A 384 -24.52 13.76 -1.08
C LYS A 384 -23.82 14.64 -2.11
N ASP A 385 -24.14 14.41 -3.37
CA ASP A 385 -23.56 15.07 -4.54
C ASP A 385 -22.07 14.78 -4.78
N GLU A 386 -21.44 13.94 -3.94
CA GLU A 386 -20.12 13.37 -4.18
C GLU A 386 -20.21 12.09 -5.01
N CYS A 387 -19.18 11.81 -5.80
CA CYS A 387 -19.01 10.51 -6.42
C CYS A 387 -18.98 9.39 -5.36
N TYR A 388 -19.87 8.40 -5.52
CA TYR A 388 -19.77 7.15 -4.78
C TYR A 388 -18.52 6.38 -5.25
N THR A 389 -17.57 6.17 -4.34
CA THR A 389 -16.30 5.47 -4.60
C THR A 389 -15.79 4.86 -3.29
N GLY A 390 -14.75 4.04 -3.37
CA GLY A 390 -14.13 3.46 -2.18
C GLY A 390 -13.58 4.51 -1.21
N GLU A 391 -13.64 4.19 0.08
CA GLU A 391 -13.17 5.05 1.16
C GLU A 391 -11.69 5.48 1.06
N PRO A 392 -10.76 4.73 0.42
CA PRO A 392 -9.39 5.21 0.27
C PRO A 392 -9.27 6.35 -0.76
N THR A 393 -10.07 6.34 -1.82
CA THR A 393 -10.14 7.46 -2.77
C THR A 393 -10.68 8.70 -2.08
N LEU A 394 -11.72 8.56 -1.25
CA LEU A 394 -12.29 9.65 -0.45
C LEU A 394 -11.27 10.17 0.58
N PHE A 395 -10.52 9.28 1.22
CA PHE A 395 -9.43 9.67 2.11
C PHE A 395 -8.36 10.50 1.37
N CYS A 396 -7.96 10.11 0.15
CA CYS A 396 -7.06 10.91 -0.67
C CYS A 396 -7.66 12.29 -1.01
N LYS A 397 -8.96 12.39 -1.29
CA LYS A 397 -9.63 13.68 -1.48
C LYS A 397 -9.55 14.58 -0.25
N ASP A 398 -9.76 14.00 0.94
CA ASP A 398 -9.67 14.73 2.19
C ASP A 398 -8.22 15.22 2.43
N LEU A 399 -7.22 14.41 2.07
CA LEU A 399 -5.81 14.86 2.05
C LEU A 399 -5.59 16.03 1.09
N TRP A 400 -6.08 15.95 -0.15
CA TRP A 400 -5.98 17.05 -1.13
C TRP A 400 -6.64 18.34 -0.62
N THR A 401 -7.81 18.22 0.02
CA THR A 401 -8.55 19.36 0.61
C THR A 401 -7.73 20.07 1.69
N LEU A 402 -6.93 19.31 2.45
CA LEU A 402 -6.02 19.84 3.47
C LEU A 402 -4.64 20.26 2.91
N GLY A 403 -4.44 20.20 1.59
CA GLY A 403 -3.16 20.54 0.95
C GLY A 403 -2.10 19.43 0.98
N HIS A 404 -2.47 18.21 1.37
CA HIS A 404 -1.60 17.03 1.41
C HIS A 404 -1.61 16.25 0.08
N GLY A 405 -1.33 16.95 -1.02
CA GLY A 405 -1.39 16.42 -2.38
C GLY A 405 -0.17 15.62 -2.84
N ARG A 406 0.83 15.40 -1.98
CA ARG A 406 2.01 14.61 -2.34
C ARG A 406 1.76 13.12 -2.15
N ILE A 407 0.85 12.60 -2.97
CA ILE A 407 0.43 11.20 -2.99
C ILE A 407 1.11 10.50 -4.17
N ALA A 408 1.78 9.39 -3.93
CA ALA A 408 2.50 8.67 -4.99
C ALA A 408 2.33 7.16 -4.91
N ILE A 409 2.48 6.48 -6.04
CA ILE A 409 2.76 5.05 -6.07
C ILE A 409 4.26 4.82 -6.21
N ILE A 410 4.73 3.70 -5.67
CA ILE A 410 6.13 3.27 -5.68
C ILE A 410 6.23 1.95 -6.47
N PRO A 411 6.38 2.00 -7.81
CA PRO A 411 6.34 0.82 -8.66
C PRO A 411 7.50 -0.15 -8.49
N SER A 412 8.56 0.24 -7.76
CA SER A 412 9.59 -0.69 -7.31
C SER A 412 9.04 -1.71 -6.29
N VAL A 413 7.98 -1.37 -5.55
CA VAL A 413 7.35 -2.23 -4.53
C VAL A 413 6.11 -2.91 -5.10
N ASN A 414 6.15 -4.25 -5.22
CA ASN A 414 5.09 -5.05 -5.85
C ASN A 414 4.63 -6.18 -4.92
N VAL A 415 3.33 -6.26 -4.61
CA VAL A 415 2.77 -7.24 -3.64
C VAL A 415 1.62 -8.06 -4.23
N GLY A 416 1.40 -9.26 -3.69
CA GLY A 416 0.25 -10.12 -3.96
C GLY A 416 -0.42 -10.56 -2.66
N TYR A 417 -1.63 -11.12 -2.76
CA TYR A 417 -2.51 -11.40 -1.60
C TYR A 417 -2.34 -12.81 -1.00
N ASN A 418 -1.35 -13.57 -1.48
CA ASN A 418 -0.87 -14.81 -0.88
C ASN A 418 0.54 -15.12 -1.38
N ASP A 419 1.19 -16.12 -0.78
CA ASP A 419 2.60 -16.43 -1.08
C ASP A 419 2.84 -16.92 -2.51
N GLU A 420 1.89 -17.65 -3.10
CA GLU A 420 1.99 -18.11 -4.50
C GLU A 420 1.88 -16.93 -5.48
N GLN A 421 0.84 -16.11 -5.32
CA GLN A 421 0.65 -14.91 -6.12
C GLN A 421 1.83 -13.95 -5.96
N SER A 422 2.30 -13.72 -4.74
CA SER A 422 3.46 -12.87 -4.51
C SER A 422 4.73 -13.44 -5.15
N ARG A 423 4.96 -14.76 -5.13
CA ARG A 423 6.09 -15.35 -5.86
C ARG A 423 6.06 -15.02 -7.36
N ASN A 424 4.90 -15.17 -7.98
CA ASN A 424 4.72 -14.87 -9.40
C ASN A 424 4.81 -13.36 -9.68
N THR A 425 4.18 -12.53 -8.83
CA THR A 425 4.29 -11.07 -8.88
C THR A 425 5.74 -10.60 -8.78
N LYS A 426 6.52 -11.14 -7.84
CA LYS A 426 7.96 -10.82 -7.69
C LYS A 426 8.77 -11.34 -8.88
N SER A 427 8.44 -12.51 -9.44
CA SER A 427 9.09 -13.02 -10.64
C SER A 427 8.86 -12.12 -11.86
N LYS A 428 7.70 -11.46 -11.93
CA LYS A 428 7.31 -10.62 -13.07
C LYS A 428 7.74 -9.16 -12.92
N HIS A 429 7.56 -8.60 -11.73
CA HIS A 429 7.74 -7.18 -11.44
C HIS A 429 8.97 -6.87 -10.59
N GLY A 430 9.67 -7.89 -10.10
CA GLY A 430 10.88 -7.74 -9.31
C GLY A 430 10.62 -7.52 -7.81
N TYR A 431 11.69 -7.71 -7.03
CA TYR A 431 11.76 -7.29 -5.63
C TYR A 431 12.18 -5.82 -5.54
N ALA A 432 11.78 -5.12 -4.47
CA ALA A 432 12.04 -3.70 -4.29
C ALA A 432 13.53 -3.35 -4.49
N SER A 433 14.43 -3.96 -3.73
CA SER A 433 15.88 -3.77 -3.87
C SER A 433 16.43 -4.01 -5.28
N ALA A 434 15.92 -5.00 -6.02
CA ALA A 434 16.37 -5.26 -7.39
C ALA A 434 15.89 -4.17 -8.37
N ASN A 435 14.64 -3.74 -8.24
CA ASN A 435 14.08 -2.66 -9.04
C ASN A 435 14.79 -1.32 -8.77
N ILE A 436 15.08 -1.04 -7.51
CA ILE A 436 15.84 0.14 -7.08
C ILE A 436 17.25 0.11 -7.66
N GLN A 437 17.96 -1.01 -7.54
CA GLN A 437 19.29 -1.19 -8.11
C GLN A 437 19.27 -0.92 -9.63
N GLN A 438 18.29 -1.50 -10.32
CA GLN A 438 18.15 -1.31 -11.77
C GLN A 438 17.91 0.17 -12.13
N ALA A 439 16.94 0.82 -11.50
CA ALA A 439 16.56 2.19 -11.83
C ALA A 439 17.65 3.21 -11.43
N GLU A 440 18.08 3.20 -10.16
CA GLU A 440 18.97 4.23 -9.61
C GLU A 440 20.44 4.03 -10.02
N HIS A 441 20.92 2.79 -10.07
CA HIS A 441 22.34 2.52 -10.27
C HIS A 441 22.67 2.03 -11.68
N ASP A 442 21.91 1.06 -12.20
CA ASP A 442 22.25 0.46 -13.50
C ASP A 442 21.82 1.38 -14.66
N MET A 443 20.68 2.05 -14.52
CA MET A 443 20.16 3.00 -15.52
C MET A 443 20.48 4.46 -15.18
N GLY A 444 20.85 4.76 -13.93
CA GLY A 444 21.17 6.13 -13.48
C GLY A 444 19.97 7.08 -13.55
N LEU A 445 18.75 6.56 -13.42
CA LEU A 445 17.52 7.35 -13.46
C LEU A 445 17.32 8.09 -12.13
N SER A 446 16.79 9.30 -12.21
CA SER A 446 16.35 10.03 -11.03
C SER A 446 15.04 9.43 -10.52
N THR A 447 14.99 9.14 -9.22
CA THR A 447 13.78 8.68 -8.53
C THR A 447 13.02 9.82 -7.85
N GLU A 448 13.55 11.04 -7.84
CA GLU A 448 12.90 12.22 -7.26
C GLU A 448 11.62 12.59 -8.03
N ILE A 449 10.52 12.79 -7.32
CA ILE A 449 9.23 13.16 -7.91
C ILE A 449 9.17 14.68 -8.11
N GLU A 450 8.89 15.11 -9.35
CA GLU A 450 8.48 16.49 -9.63
C GLU A 450 7.00 16.70 -9.26
N TRP A 451 6.76 17.15 -8.04
CA TRP A 451 5.41 17.29 -7.48
C TRP A 451 4.60 18.41 -8.15
N LYS A 452 3.45 18.05 -8.73
CA LYS A 452 2.38 18.99 -9.06
C LYS A 452 1.65 19.43 -7.80
N THR A 453 1.45 20.73 -7.66
CA THR A 453 0.84 21.35 -6.47
C THR A 453 -0.68 21.37 -6.51
N SER A 454 -1.29 21.34 -7.70
CA SER A 454 -2.75 21.35 -7.87
C SER A 454 -3.27 19.98 -8.31
N PRO A 455 -4.42 19.52 -7.77
CA PRO A 455 -5.07 18.30 -8.24
C PRO A 455 -5.64 18.49 -9.67
N PRO A 456 -5.92 17.39 -10.39
CA PRO A 456 -6.70 17.46 -11.62
C PRO A 456 -8.07 18.08 -11.35
N GLN A 457 -8.55 18.94 -12.25
CA GLN A 457 -9.84 19.63 -12.09
C GLN A 457 -11.03 18.66 -12.12
N LEU A 458 -10.92 17.62 -12.94
CA LEU A 458 -11.90 16.54 -13.02
C LEU A 458 -11.24 15.22 -12.70
N VAL A 459 -11.95 14.37 -11.97
CA VAL A 459 -11.55 13.01 -11.63
C VAL A 459 -12.64 12.05 -12.09
N LYS A 460 -12.21 10.88 -12.54
CA LYS A 460 -13.09 9.81 -13.00
C LYS A 460 -13.91 9.29 -11.83
N CYS A 461 -15.21 9.51 -11.89
CA CYS A 461 -16.17 8.90 -10.99
C CYS A 461 -16.55 7.51 -11.52
N GLN A 462 -16.45 6.50 -10.67
CA GLN A 462 -16.67 5.10 -11.03
C GLN A 462 -17.51 4.42 -9.93
N PRO A 463 -18.82 4.71 -9.80
CA PRO A 463 -19.64 4.17 -8.72
C PRO A 463 -19.91 2.67 -8.87
N ASP A 464 -19.86 2.15 -10.09
CA ASP A 464 -19.75 0.73 -10.43
C ASP A 464 -18.98 0.61 -11.75
N TRP A 465 -18.89 -0.58 -12.36
CA TRP A 465 -18.12 -0.79 -13.59
C TRP A 465 -18.76 -0.26 -14.89
N THR A 466 -20.02 0.18 -14.85
CA THR A 466 -20.80 0.57 -16.04
C THR A 466 -21.26 2.03 -16.04
N HIS A 467 -21.25 2.70 -14.89
CA HIS A 467 -21.70 4.08 -14.73
C HIS A 467 -20.54 5.08 -14.58
N SER A 468 -19.50 4.90 -15.39
CA SER A 468 -18.35 5.80 -15.46
C SER A 468 -18.74 7.24 -15.84
N SER A 469 -18.26 8.24 -15.11
CA SER A 469 -18.41 9.66 -15.44
C SER A 469 -17.18 10.48 -15.01
N TRP A 470 -17.17 11.78 -15.32
CA TRP A 470 -16.17 12.72 -14.83
C TRP A 470 -16.86 13.71 -13.89
N ALA A 471 -16.29 13.91 -12.70
CA ALA A 471 -16.79 14.83 -11.69
C ALA A 471 -15.68 15.79 -11.24
N PRO A 472 -16.02 16.99 -10.73
CA PRO A 472 -15.06 17.84 -10.01
C PRO A 472 -14.35 17.02 -8.93
N TRP A 473 -13.06 17.24 -8.72
CA TRP A 473 -12.31 16.48 -7.70
C TRP A 473 -12.74 16.84 -6.27
N ASP A 474 -13.28 18.04 -6.07
CA ASP A 474 -13.72 18.67 -4.83
C ASP A 474 -15.25 18.72 -4.71
N ASP A 475 -15.93 17.77 -5.37
CA ASP A 475 -17.34 17.53 -5.10
C ASP A 475 -17.58 17.23 -3.60
N ALA A 476 -18.64 17.86 -3.07
CA ALA A 476 -19.10 17.79 -1.67
C ALA A 476 -18.27 18.47 -0.56
N VAL A 477 -17.44 19.48 -0.87
CA VAL A 477 -16.78 20.33 0.18
C VAL A 477 -17.80 21.17 1.00
N GLY A 478 -19.08 21.20 0.61
CA GLY A 478 -20.15 21.93 1.28
C GLY A 478 -20.79 21.18 2.45
N GLU A 479 -21.86 20.44 2.16
CA GLU A 479 -22.68 19.77 3.18
C GLU A 479 -22.32 18.28 3.31
N HIS A 480 -21.98 17.85 4.52
CA HIS A 480 -21.68 16.45 4.87
C HIS A 480 -22.94 15.60 5.07
N VAL A 481 -23.93 15.75 4.18
CA VAL A 481 -25.11 14.88 4.17
C VAL A 481 -24.70 13.52 3.61
N PRO A 482 -25.01 12.37 4.24
CA PRO A 482 -24.64 11.06 3.70
C PRO A 482 -25.25 10.79 2.31
N PHE A 483 -24.49 10.13 1.43
CA PHE A 483 -24.98 9.66 0.13
C PHE A 483 -26.09 8.60 0.31
N ASP A 484 -27.22 8.74 -0.38
CA ASP A 484 -28.28 7.70 -0.38
C ASP A 484 -27.89 6.52 -1.28
N TRP A 485 -27.07 5.63 -0.73
CA TRP A 485 -26.64 4.41 -1.41
C TRP A 485 -27.76 3.38 -1.58
N SER A 486 -28.76 3.37 -0.69
CA SER A 486 -29.73 2.27 -0.55
C SER A 486 -30.56 1.98 -1.81
N ARG A 487 -30.73 2.99 -2.67
CA ARG A 487 -31.48 2.95 -3.93
C ARG A 487 -30.63 3.16 -5.18
N SER A 488 -29.31 3.25 -5.00
CA SER A 488 -28.38 3.54 -6.09
C SER A 488 -28.22 2.39 -7.09
N GLY A 489 -28.48 1.16 -6.67
CA GLY A 489 -28.19 -0.05 -7.44
C GLY A 489 -26.71 -0.42 -7.50
N TYR A 490 -25.83 0.33 -6.82
CA TYR A 490 -24.40 0.06 -6.77
C TYR A 490 -24.08 -1.04 -5.76
N PHE A 491 -23.31 -2.04 -6.20
CA PHE A 491 -22.83 -3.17 -5.40
C PHE A 491 -23.95 -3.86 -4.59
N ASN A 492 -23.92 -3.73 -3.26
CA ASN A 492 -24.84 -4.39 -2.33
C ASN A 492 -26.24 -3.75 -2.31
N ALA A 493 -26.46 -2.63 -3.02
CA ALA A 493 -27.73 -1.91 -3.00
C ALA A 493 -28.82 -2.69 -3.75
N LYS A 494 -30.06 -2.58 -3.29
CA LYS A 494 -31.20 -3.13 -4.04
C LYS A 494 -31.29 -2.45 -5.40
N LYS A 495 -31.48 -3.22 -6.48
CA LYS A 495 -31.74 -2.59 -7.78
C LYS A 495 -33.15 -2.01 -7.77
N PRO A 496 -33.40 -0.85 -8.38
CA PRO A 496 -34.72 -0.20 -8.38
C PRO A 496 -35.85 -1.09 -8.91
N PHE A 497 -35.53 -2.11 -9.71
CA PHE A 497 -36.48 -3.05 -10.33
C PHE A 497 -36.47 -4.46 -9.74
N ASP A 498 -35.70 -4.72 -8.67
CA ASP A 498 -35.81 -5.97 -7.91
C ASP A 498 -37.11 -5.91 -7.09
N LYS A 499 -38.25 -6.00 -7.78
CA LYS A 499 -39.51 -6.47 -7.20
C LYS A 499 -39.36 -7.98 -7.00
N GLU A 500 -38.55 -8.39 -6.03
CA GLU A 500 -38.85 -9.68 -5.44
C GLU A 500 -40.25 -9.53 -4.83
N LEU A 501 -41.17 -10.27 -5.43
CA LEU A 501 -42.52 -10.47 -4.97
C LEU A 501 -42.43 -10.82 -3.48
N GLU A 502 -42.70 -9.85 -2.62
CA GLU A 502 -43.04 -10.09 -1.24
C GLU A 502 -44.29 -10.98 -1.28
N PHE A 503 -44.08 -12.29 -1.30
CA PHE A 503 -45.12 -13.21 -0.90
C PHE A 503 -45.33 -12.93 0.57
N GLU A 504 -46.26 -12.03 0.87
CA GLU A 504 -46.87 -11.94 2.19
C GLU A 504 -47.16 -13.38 2.59
N SER A 505 -46.48 -13.84 3.63
CA SER A 505 -46.78 -15.09 4.28
C SER A 505 -48.16 -14.92 4.90
N ASP A 506 -49.20 -15.13 4.10
CA ASP A 506 -50.57 -15.22 4.56
C ASP A 506 -50.58 -16.18 5.74
N GLY A 507 -50.74 -15.59 6.93
CA GLY A 507 -50.78 -16.26 8.23
C GLY A 507 -52.01 -17.16 8.33
N LYS A 508 -52.06 -18.21 7.51
CA LYS A 508 -52.97 -19.34 7.69
C LYS A 508 -52.43 -20.15 8.85
N GLU A 509 -52.79 -19.69 10.05
CA GLU A 509 -52.99 -20.55 11.20
C GLU A 509 -53.89 -21.71 10.76
N TYR A 510 -53.28 -22.85 10.48
CA TYR A 510 -54.00 -24.11 10.41
C TYR A 510 -54.40 -24.47 11.84
N GLY A 511 -55.61 -24.03 12.23
CA GLY A 511 -56.28 -24.48 13.43
C GLY A 511 -56.38 -26.00 13.42
N VAL A 512 -55.61 -26.64 14.31
CA VAL A 512 -55.66 -28.08 14.58
C VAL A 512 -56.90 -28.33 15.43
N ASP A 513 -58.05 -28.56 14.79
CA ASP A 513 -59.26 -29.03 15.46
C ASP A 513 -59.17 -30.56 15.62
N ALA A 514 -58.43 -31.01 16.64
CA ALA A 514 -58.38 -32.41 17.04
C ALA A 514 -59.54 -32.72 18.00
N ARG A 515 -60.75 -32.81 17.44
CA ARG A 515 -61.89 -33.52 18.04
C ARG A 515 -62.24 -34.70 17.15
N GLY A 516 -61.74 -35.89 17.51
CA GLY A 516 -62.03 -37.17 16.88
C GLY A 516 -61.44 -38.30 17.69
#